data_AF-A0A7V1XHV2-F1
#
_entry.id   AF-A0A7V1XHV2-F1
#
_cell.length_a   1.000
_cell.length_b   1.000
_cell.length_c   1.000
_cell.angle_alpha   90.00
_cell.angle_beta   90.00
_cell.angle_gamma   90.00
#
_symmetry.space_group_name_H-M   'P 1'
#
loop_
_entity.id
_entity.type
_entity.pdbx_description
1 polymer ?
#
loop_
_entity_poly.entity_id
_entity_poly.type
_entity_poly.pdbx_seq_one_letter_code
_entity_poly.pdbx_strand_id
1 'polypeptide(L)'
;MLPYSYNYLLHILAFGFSSAALISFFILNKKMNTEPEWDRKLYIGGIMRVFASFGPYVVVVLLLTGIGNMMNRYGLGGVWPRETWLEVKIALFIILSINALYIAPRINAKRAMLIKSAVENKRPENFEQLLSKQNTVIALFLYVQALLLVAIVVLSAFGSGKHPGMF
;
A
#
# COMPACT_ATOMS: atom_id res chain seq x y z
N MET A 1 -23.48 13.27 -4.77
CA MET A 1 -22.08 13.41 -4.30
C MET A 1 -22.11 13.66 -2.80
N LEU A 2 -21.21 13.05 -2.02
CA LEU A 2 -21.09 13.36 -0.60
C LEU A 2 -20.65 14.83 -0.42
N PRO A 3 -21.12 15.52 0.63
CA PRO A 3 -20.64 16.86 0.96
C PRO A 3 -19.11 16.87 1.13
N TYR A 4 -18.47 17.99 0.79
CA TYR A 4 -16.99 18.13 0.77
C TYR A 4 -16.32 17.65 2.06
N SER A 5 -16.87 17.97 3.23
CA SER A 5 -16.35 17.58 4.54
C SER A 5 -16.33 16.07 4.74
N TYR A 6 -17.38 15.34 4.35
CA TYR A 6 -17.44 13.89 4.47
C TYR A 6 -16.48 13.20 3.51
N ASN A 7 -16.35 13.72 2.28
CA ASN A 7 -15.43 13.15 1.30
C ASN A 7 -13.96 13.34 1.72
N TYR A 8 -13.63 14.50 2.27
CA TYR A 8 -12.32 14.78 2.83
C TYR A 8 -12.01 13.90 4.05
N LEU A 9 -12.97 13.73 4.96
CA LEU A 9 -12.83 12.83 6.11
C LEU A 9 -12.57 11.38 5.67
N LEU A 10 -13.36 10.86 4.74
CA LEU A 10 -13.17 9.50 4.21
C LEU A 10 -11.80 9.34 3.53
N HIS A 11 -11.32 10.37 2.85
CA HIS A 11 -9.97 10.38 2.26
C HIS A 11 -8.87 10.28 3.33
N ILE A 12 -8.97 11.07 4.40
CA ILE A 12 -8.03 11.01 5.52
C ILE A 12 -8.07 9.65 6.19
N LEU A 13 -9.27 9.09 6.44
CA LEU A 13 -9.41 7.78 7.05
C LEU A 13 -8.79 6.70 6.16
N ALA A 14 -9.08 6.68 4.86
CA ALA A 14 -8.50 5.73 3.93
C ALA A 14 -6.97 5.87 3.84
N PHE A 15 -6.45 7.10 3.92
CA PHE A 15 -5.01 7.35 3.96
C PHE A 15 -4.38 6.80 5.25
N GLY A 16 -5.02 7.04 6.40
CA GLY A 16 -4.62 6.53 7.70
C GLY A 16 -4.61 5.00 7.73
N PHE A 17 -5.66 4.36 7.23
CA PHE A 17 -5.72 2.90 7.10
C PHE A 17 -4.63 2.36 6.17
N SER A 18 -4.36 3.00 5.03
CA SER A 18 -3.29 2.58 4.12
C SER A 18 -1.92 2.64 4.79
N SER A 19 -1.66 3.73 5.51
CA SER A 19 -0.41 3.94 6.25
C SER A 19 -0.26 2.92 7.38
N ALA A 20 -1.32 2.70 8.17
CA ALA A 20 -1.33 1.71 9.24
C ALA A 20 -1.15 0.28 8.71
N ALA A 21 -1.76 -0.05 7.58
CA ALA A 21 -1.59 -1.35 6.92
C ALA A 21 -0.13 -1.55 6.47
N LEU A 22 0.49 -0.53 5.87
CA LEU A 22 1.89 -0.61 5.44
C LEU A 22 2.85 -0.76 6.64
N ILE A 23 2.66 0.02 7.70
CA ILE A 23 3.47 -0.06 8.94
C ILE A 23 3.30 -1.44 9.59
N SER A 24 2.06 -1.92 9.69
CA SER A 24 1.78 -3.25 10.22
C SER A 24 2.46 -4.33 9.39
N PHE A 25 2.43 -4.22 8.06
CA PHE A 25 3.12 -5.14 7.17
C PHE A 25 4.64 -5.14 7.39
N PHE A 26 5.23 -3.96 7.61
CA PHE A 26 6.65 -3.82 7.91
C PHE A 26 7.02 -4.50 9.23
N ILE A 27 6.25 -4.26 10.29
CA ILE A 27 6.44 -4.88 11.61
C ILE A 27 6.30 -6.40 11.53
N LEU A 28 5.23 -6.89 10.90
CA LEU A 28 4.98 -8.33 10.73
C LEU A 28 6.06 -8.99 9.87
N ASN A 29 6.53 -8.33 8.82
CA ASN A 29 7.63 -8.83 7.99
C ASN A 29 8.93 -8.96 8.79
N LYS A 30 9.27 -7.94 9.61
CA LYS A 30 10.43 -7.98 10.50
C LYS A 30 10.30 -9.12 11.51
N LYS A 31 9.14 -9.23 12.17
CA LYS A 31 8.87 -10.28 13.16
C LYS A 31 8.99 -11.68 12.53
N MET A 32 8.43 -11.90 11.34
CA MET A 32 8.54 -13.18 10.64
C MET A 32 9.98 -13.53 10.26
N ASN A 33 10.80 -12.55 9.87
CA ASN A 33 12.20 -12.80 9.51
C ASN A 33 13.07 -13.15 10.73
N THR A 34 12.72 -12.62 11.91
CA THR A 34 13.44 -12.91 13.17
C THR A 34 12.94 -14.16 13.90
N GLU A 35 11.77 -14.69 13.52
CA GLU A 35 11.17 -15.85 14.19
C GLU A 35 11.94 -17.13 13.80
N PRO A 36 12.39 -17.97 14.75
CA PRO A 36 13.05 -19.25 14.40
C PRO A 36 12.05 -20.35 14.03
N GLU A 37 10.86 -20.36 14.63
CA GLU A 37 9.88 -21.44 14.48
C GLU A 37 9.03 -21.29 13.19
N TRP A 38 8.98 -22.34 12.37
CA TRP A 38 8.26 -22.31 11.09
C TRP A 38 6.74 -22.20 11.23
N ASP A 39 6.15 -22.83 12.26
CA ASP A 39 4.71 -22.74 12.53
C ASP A 39 4.30 -21.31 12.90
N ARG A 40 5.11 -20.64 13.72
CA ARG A 40 4.89 -19.23 14.05
C ARG A 40 5.06 -18.33 12.82
N LYS A 41 6.04 -18.60 11.95
CA LYS A 41 6.14 -17.88 10.66
C LYS A 41 4.89 -18.07 9.80
N LEU A 42 4.33 -19.28 9.76
CA LEU A 42 3.12 -19.57 9.01
C LEU A 42 1.92 -18.79 9.60
N TYR A 43 1.78 -18.76 10.92
CA TYR A 43 0.75 -17.99 11.62
C TYR A 43 0.86 -16.48 11.32
N ILE A 44 2.06 -15.90 11.45
CA ILE A 44 2.32 -14.48 11.11
C ILE A 44 1.96 -14.23 9.63
N GLY A 45 2.27 -15.18 8.74
CA GLY A 45 1.94 -15.08 7.32
C GLY A 45 0.43 -15.12 7.04
N GLY A 46 -0.32 -15.85 7.85
CA GLY A 46 -1.78 -15.81 7.87
C GLY A 46 -2.31 -14.41 8.19
N ILE A 47 -1.80 -13.80 9.27
CA ILE A 47 -2.17 -12.43 9.66
C ILE A 47 -1.82 -11.43 8.55
N MET A 48 -0.60 -11.50 8.00
CA MET A 48 -0.19 -10.65 6.88
C MET A 48 -1.13 -10.79 5.68
N ARG A 49 -1.62 -11.99 5.37
CA ARG A 49 -2.56 -12.20 4.27
C ARG A 49 -3.89 -11.49 4.49
N VAL A 50 -4.41 -11.51 5.73
CA VAL A 50 -5.64 -10.80 6.10
C VAL A 50 -5.47 -9.28 5.91
N PHE A 51 -4.37 -8.69 6.38
CA PHE A 51 -4.11 -7.27 6.14
C PHE A 51 -3.94 -6.94 4.66
N ALA A 52 -3.28 -7.83 3.90
CA ALA A 52 -3.10 -7.64 2.46
C ALA A 52 -4.44 -7.68 1.69
N SER A 53 -5.43 -8.46 2.13
CA SER A 53 -6.74 -8.47 1.47
C SER A 53 -7.54 -7.19 1.66
N PHE A 54 -7.28 -6.42 2.74
CA PHE A 54 -7.93 -5.12 2.94
C PHE A 54 -7.32 -4.00 2.09
N GLY A 55 -6.03 -4.08 1.77
CA GLY A 55 -5.29 -3.07 1.00
C GLY A 55 -6.02 -2.59 -0.28
N PRO A 56 -6.46 -3.51 -1.16
CA PRO A 56 -7.28 -3.21 -2.34
C PRO A 56 -8.46 -2.25 -2.09
N TYR A 57 -9.25 -2.51 -1.05
CA TYR A 57 -10.46 -1.74 -0.77
C TYR A 57 -10.11 -0.34 -0.26
N VAL A 58 -9.13 -0.24 0.63
CA VAL A 58 -8.68 1.04 1.18
C VAL A 58 -8.14 1.94 0.06
N VAL A 59 -7.38 1.36 -0.86
CA VAL A 59 -6.83 2.07 -2.02
C VAL A 59 -7.94 2.58 -2.95
N VAL A 60 -8.96 1.77 -3.24
CA VAL A 60 -10.11 2.19 -4.07
C VAL A 60 -10.84 3.35 -3.40
N VAL A 61 -11.11 3.27 -2.10
CA VAL A 61 -11.72 4.37 -1.35
C VAL A 61 -10.86 5.61 -1.42
N LEU A 62 -9.54 5.48 -1.25
CA LEU A 62 -8.60 6.59 -1.29
C LEU A 62 -8.57 7.28 -2.66
N LEU A 63 -8.62 6.51 -3.75
CA LEU A 63 -8.70 7.02 -5.12
C LEU A 63 -10.04 7.74 -5.39
N LEU A 64 -11.17 7.09 -5.08
CA LEU A 64 -12.50 7.63 -5.32
C LEU A 64 -12.74 8.92 -4.52
N THR A 65 -12.34 8.93 -3.24
CA THR A 65 -12.45 10.11 -2.39
C THR A 65 -11.50 11.21 -2.84
N GLY A 66 -10.31 10.87 -3.32
CA GLY A 66 -9.37 11.81 -3.93
C GLY A 66 -9.97 12.50 -5.16
N ILE A 67 -10.54 11.73 -6.09
CA ILE A 67 -11.24 12.24 -7.27
C ILE A 67 -12.41 13.13 -6.85
N GLY A 68 -13.27 12.68 -5.94
CA GLY A 68 -14.40 13.47 -5.50
C GLY A 68 -14.00 14.77 -4.79
N ASN A 69 -12.90 14.78 -4.04
CA ASN A 69 -12.37 16.01 -3.42
C ASN A 69 -11.88 17.02 -4.47
N MET A 70 -11.27 16.53 -5.56
CA MET A 70 -10.87 17.37 -6.69
C MET A 70 -12.09 17.93 -7.43
N MET A 71 -13.09 17.08 -7.73
CA MET A 71 -14.32 17.50 -8.39
C MET A 71 -15.10 18.53 -7.55
N ASN A 72 -15.16 18.35 -6.23
CA ASN A 72 -15.81 19.31 -5.34
C ASN A 72 -15.06 20.64 -5.24
N ARG A 73 -13.72 20.64 -5.36
CA ARG A 73 -12.90 21.86 -5.27
C ARG A 73 -12.87 22.67 -6.57
N TYR A 74 -12.87 22.00 -7.73
CA TYR A 74 -12.65 22.65 -9.04
C TYR A 74 -13.85 22.56 -10.00
N GLY A 75 -14.91 21.83 -9.64
CA GLY A 75 -16.07 21.61 -10.50
C GLY A 75 -15.80 20.65 -11.67
N LEU A 76 -16.88 20.22 -12.34
CA LEU A 76 -16.83 19.25 -13.47
C LEU A 76 -16.14 19.79 -14.73
N GLY A 77 -15.98 21.12 -14.85
CA GLY A 77 -15.32 21.78 -16.00
C GLY A 77 -14.01 22.50 -15.65
N GLY A 78 -13.48 22.33 -14.43
CA GLY A 78 -12.30 23.05 -13.97
C GLY A 78 -11.01 22.64 -14.67
N VAL A 79 -10.02 23.54 -14.66
CA VAL A 79 -8.66 23.38 -15.24
C VAL A 79 -7.83 22.28 -14.56
N TRP A 80 -8.36 21.63 -13.51
CA TRP A 80 -7.65 20.64 -12.70
C TRP A 80 -7.03 19.48 -13.49
N PRO A 81 -7.58 18.96 -14.62
CA PRO A 81 -6.90 17.93 -15.39
C PRO A 81 -5.63 18.42 -16.08
N ARG A 82 -5.34 19.73 -16.08
CA ARG A 82 -4.14 20.32 -16.71
C ARG A 82 -3.04 20.66 -15.72
N GLU A 83 -3.25 20.45 -14.41
CA GLU A 83 -2.23 20.71 -13.41
C GLU A 83 -1.28 19.51 -13.31
N THR A 84 -0.04 19.66 -13.81
CA THR A 84 0.94 18.57 -13.92
C THR A 84 1.22 17.84 -12.59
N TRP A 85 1.22 18.56 -11.45
CA TRP A 85 1.43 17.92 -10.14
C TRP A 85 0.30 16.94 -9.79
N LEU A 86 -0.91 17.22 -10.26
CA LEU A 86 -2.10 16.42 -9.99
C LEU A 86 -2.12 15.16 -10.86
N GLU A 87 -1.76 15.30 -12.13
CA GLU A 87 -1.55 14.16 -13.04
C GLU A 87 -0.50 13.19 -12.47
N VAL A 88 0.64 13.72 -12.02
CA VAL A 88 1.71 12.91 -11.41
C VAL A 88 1.21 12.24 -10.13
N LYS A 89 0.47 12.95 -9.27
CA LYS A 89 -0.11 12.38 -8.04
C LYS A 89 -1.07 11.23 -8.36
N ILE A 90 -1.92 11.38 -9.37
CA ILE A 90 -2.85 10.32 -9.82
C ILE A 90 -2.06 9.12 -10.35
N ALA A 91 -1.03 9.33 -11.16
CA ALA A 91 -0.18 8.27 -11.68
C ALA A 91 0.51 7.49 -10.54
N LEU A 92 1.07 8.18 -9.54
CA LEU A 92 1.65 7.55 -8.35
C LEU A 92 0.62 6.73 -7.57
N PHE A 93 -0.60 7.25 -7.44
CA PHE A 93 -1.72 6.53 -6.84
C PHE A 93 -2.05 5.25 -7.59
N ILE A 94 -2.12 5.29 -8.91
CA ILE A 94 -2.39 4.11 -9.76
C ILE A 94 -1.27 3.07 -9.58
N ILE A 95 0.00 3.49 -9.60
CA ILE A 95 1.14 2.59 -9.40
C ILE A 95 1.10 1.94 -8.01
N LEU A 96 0.87 2.75 -6.97
CA LEU A 96 0.68 2.26 -5.60
C LEU A 96 -0.44 1.20 -5.55
N SER A 97 -1.56 1.50 -6.21
CA SER A 97 -2.74 0.64 -6.26
C SER A 97 -2.45 -0.69 -6.94
N ILE A 98 -1.89 -0.65 -8.15
CA ILE A 98 -1.57 -1.85 -8.94
C ILE A 98 -0.59 -2.74 -8.17
N ASN A 99 0.42 -2.14 -7.55
CA ASN A 99 1.39 -2.86 -6.74
C ASN A 99 0.73 -3.54 -5.54
N ALA A 100 -0.14 -2.84 -4.82
CA ALA A 100 -0.87 -3.40 -3.68
C ALA A 100 -1.86 -4.52 -4.10
N LEU A 101 -2.57 -4.33 -5.22
CA LEU A 101 -3.59 -5.26 -5.74
C LEU A 101 -2.99 -6.54 -6.33
N TYR A 102 -1.94 -6.42 -7.15
CA TYR A 102 -1.45 -7.54 -7.96
C TYR A 102 -0.12 -8.10 -7.49
N ILE A 103 0.81 -7.25 -7.05
CA ILE A 103 2.16 -7.70 -6.66
C ILE A 103 2.13 -8.27 -5.24
N ALA A 104 1.54 -7.56 -4.29
CA ALA A 104 1.53 -7.96 -2.89
C ALA A 104 0.95 -9.38 -2.66
N PRO A 105 -0.20 -9.77 -3.24
CA PRO A 105 -0.74 -11.11 -3.03
C PRO A 105 0.16 -12.19 -3.62
N ARG A 106 0.77 -11.95 -4.79
CA ARG A 106 1.64 -12.91 -5.47
C ARG A 106 2.92 -13.19 -4.70
N ILE A 107 3.60 -12.15 -4.21
CA ILE A 107 4.84 -12.31 -3.43
C ILE A 107 4.56 -12.99 -2.08
N ASN A 108 3.46 -12.64 -1.42
CA ASN A 108 3.06 -13.26 -0.16
C ASN A 108 2.62 -14.71 -0.31
N ALA A 109 1.91 -15.05 -1.39
CA ALA A 109 1.54 -16.43 -1.69
C ALA A 109 2.78 -17.31 -1.88
N LYS A 110 3.76 -16.84 -2.67
CA LYS A 110 5.04 -17.55 -2.88
C LYS A 110 5.79 -17.79 -1.58
N ARG A 111 5.93 -16.76 -0.74
CA ARG A 111 6.58 -16.90 0.57
C ARG A 111 5.83 -17.86 1.49
N ALA A 112 4.49 -17.78 1.53
CA ALA A 112 3.68 -18.68 2.33
C ALA A 112 3.79 -20.15 1.88
N MET A 113 3.90 -20.41 0.57
CA MET A 113 4.13 -21.76 0.03
C MET A 113 5.48 -22.32 0.49
N LEU A 114 6.55 -21.51 0.44
CA LEU A 114 7.87 -21.91 0.95
C LEU A 114 7.83 -22.20 2.45
N ILE A 115 7.23 -21.32 3.25
CA ILE A 115 7.11 -21.54 4.69
C ILE A 115 6.30 -22.81 4.99
N LYS A 116 5.20 -23.02 4.28
CA LYS A 116 4.38 -24.23 4.41
C LYS A 116 5.17 -25.49 4.05
N SER A 117 5.98 -25.49 2.98
CA SER A 117 6.82 -26.63 2.65
C SER A 117 7.88 -26.93 3.71
N ALA A 118 8.34 -25.90 4.44
CA ALA A 118 9.25 -26.08 5.57
C ALA A 118 8.58 -26.69 6.80
N VAL A 119 7.32 -26.33 7.08
CA VAL A 119 6.49 -26.94 8.14
C VAL A 119 6.19 -28.41 7.81
N GLU A 120 5.89 -28.72 6.56
CA GLU A 120 5.58 -30.08 6.10
C GLU A 120 6.83 -30.98 5.90
N ASN A 121 8.03 -30.50 6.27
CA ASN A 121 9.32 -31.19 6.04
C ASN A 121 9.62 -31.54 4.58
N LYS A 122 9.07 -30.78 3.62
CA LYS A 122 9.24 -30.95 2.16
C LYS A 122 10.06 -29.80 1.57
N ARG A 123 11.21 -29.48 2.17
CA ARG A 123 12.02 -28.33 1.74
C ARG A 123 12.71 -28.64 0.39
N PRO A 124 12.63 -27.74 -0.61
CA PRO A 124 13.44 -27.86 -1.81
C PRO A 124 14.93 -27.69 -1.50
N GLU A 125 15.81 -28.23 -2.33
CA GLU A 125 17.27 -28.21 -2.11
C GLU A 125 17.84 -26.78 -1.97
N ASN A 126 17.24 -25.80 -2.66
CA ASN A 126 17.62 -24.38 -2.63
C ASN A 126 16.72 -23.52 -1.73
N PHE A 127 16.07 -24.12 -0.71
CA PHE A 127 15.07 -23.46 0.13
C PHE A 127 15.54 -22.12 0.73
N GLU A 128 16.70 -22.09 1.37
CA GLU A 128 17.21 -20.87 2.04
C GLU A 128 17.46 -19.73 1.04
N GLN A 129 17.98 -20.07 -0.15
CA GLN A 129 18.19 -19.10 -1.22
C GLN A 129 16.86 -18.55 -1.74
N LEU A 130 15.87 -19.41 -1.95
CA LEU A 130 14.53 -19.01 -2.39
C LEU A 130 13.84 -18.13 -1.35
N LEU A 131 13.91 -18.49 -0.07
CA LEU A 131 13.31 -17.72 1.02
C LEU A 131 13.98 -16.36 1.16
N SER A 132 15.32 -16.31 1.15
CA SER A 132 16.08 -15.06 1.18
C SER A 132 15.71 -14.14 0.01
N LYS A 133 15.63 -14.67 -1.21
CA LYS A 133 15.20 -13.91 -2.39
C LYS A 133 13.78 -13.35 -2.23
N GLN A 134 12.83 -14.14 -1.70
CA GLN A 134 11.47 -13.65 -1.44
C GLN A 134 11.46 -12.55 -0.37
N ASN A 135 12.25 -12.67 0.69
CA ASN A 135 12.35 -11.66 1.74
C ASN A 135 12.88 -10.33 1.18
N THR A 136 13.89 -10.37 0.31
CA THR A 136 14.41 -9.17 -0.39
C THR A 136 13.36 -8.52 -1.28
N VAL A 137 12.60 -9.32 -2.06
CA VAL A 137 11.52 -8.81 -2.91
C VAL A 137 10.43 -8.13 -2.07
N ILE A 138 10.05 -8.72 -0.93
CA ILE A 138 9.06 -8.13 -0.02
C ILE A 138 9.59 -6.85 0.63
N ALA A 139 10.86 -6.82 1.05
CA ALA A 139 11.48 -5.62 1.60
C ALA A 139 11.50 -4.48 0.57
N LEU A 140 11.88 -4.77 -0.67
CA LEU A 140 11.86 -3.81 -1.77
C LEU A 140 10.44 -3.31 -2.06
N PHE A 141 9.46 -4.22 -2.08
CA PHE A 141 8.05 -3.86 -2.23
C PHE A 141 7.60 -2.87 -1.15
N LEU A 142 7.89 -3.16 0.13
CA LEU A 142 7.52 -2.29 1.25
C LEU A 142 8.20 -0.92 1.17
N TYR A 143 9.47 -0.90 0.79
CA TYR A 143 10.22 0.33 0.59
C TYR A 143 9.63 1.20 -0.53
N VAL A 144 9.33 0.59 -1.69
CA VAL A 144 8.69 1.28 -2.82
C VAL A 144 7.30 1.81 -2.43
N GLN A 145 6.49 1.03 -1.71
CA GLN A 145 5.18 1.47 -1.22
C GLN A 145 5.30 2.68 -0.28
N ALA A 146 6.27 2.66 0.63
CA ALA A 146 6.53 3.78 1.53
C ALA A 146 6.94 5.05 0.76
N LEU A 147 7.85 4.91 -0.20
CA LEU A 147 8.27 6.03 -1.06
C LEU A 147 7.11 6.62 -1.86
N LEU A 148 6.26 5.77 -2.43
CA LEU A 148 5.07 6.21 -3.18
C LEU A 148 4.09 6.98 -2.28
N LEU A 149 3.81 6.49 -1.07
CA LEU A 149 2.96 7.21 -0.11
C LEU A 149 3.56 8.56 0.27
N VAL A 150 4.86 8.61 0.57
CA VAL A 150 5.55 9.87 0.90
C VAL A 150 5.47 10.86 -0.27
N ALA A 151 5.76 10.41 -1.49
CA ALA A 151 5.67 11.25 -2.69
C ALA A 151 4.25 11.79 -2.90
N ILE A 152 3.22 10.95 -2.69
CA ILE A 152 1.82 11.37 -2.75
C ILE A 152 1.50 12.43 -1.70
N VAL A 153 1.97 12.27 -0.45
CA VAL A 153 1.78 13.27 0.61
C VAL A 153 2.46 14.58 0.28
N VAL A 154 3.72 14.53 -0.18
CA VAL A 154 4.49 15.72 -0.57
C VAL A 154 3.79 16.46 -1.70
N LEU A 155 3.35 15.77 -2.76
CA LEU A 155 2.56 16.40 -3.82
C LEU A 155 1.22 16.95 -3.33
N SER A 156 0.60 16.31 -2.32
CA SER A 156 -0.64 16.79 -1.73
C SER A 156 -0.45 18.07 -0.92
N ALA A 157 0.68 18.21 -0.22
CA ALA A 157 1.00 19.38 0.59
C ALA A 157 1.50 20.54 -0.28
N PHE A 158 2.41 20.27 -1.22
CA PHE A 158 3.19 21.31 -1.91
C PHE A 158 2.89 21.45 -3.41
N GLY A 159 2.16 20.50 -4.03
CA GLY A 159 2.02 20.45 -5.50
C GLY A 159 1.24 21.62 -6.12
N SER A 160 0.25 22.17 -5.42
CA SER A 160 -0.62 23.21 -5.97
C SER A 160 -0.05 24.64 -5.93
N GLY A 161 1.08 24.87 -5.26
CA GLY A 161 1.58 26.23 -4.93
C GLY A 161 0.64 27.06 -4.04
N LYS A 162 -0.61 26.62 -3.84
CA LYS A 162 -1.64 27.22 -2.98
C LYS A 162 -2.06 26.21 -1.92
N HIS A 163 -1.30 26.21 -0.82
CA HIS A 163 -1.70 25.50 0.39
C HIS A 163 -3.15 25.87 0.74
N PRO A 164 -4.04 24.91 1.07
CA PRO A 164 -5.39 25.19 1.58
C PRO A 164 -5.37 25.74 3.02
N GLY A 165 -4.47 26.68 3.29
CA GLY A 165 -4.18 27.28 4.60
C GLY A 165 -3.15 28.40 4.57
N MET A 166 -2.53 28.69 3.41
CA MET A 166 -1.83 29.96 3.19
C MET A 166 -2.79 30.90 2.48
N PHE A 167 -3.53 31.67 3.29
CA PHE A 167 -4.10 32.95 2.89
C PHE A 167 -3.02 34.01 2.98
#